data_AF-A0A3D5JKA9-F1
#
_entry.id   AF-A0A3D5JKA9-F1
#
_cell.length_a   1.000
_cell.length_b   1.000
_cell.length_c   1.000
_cell.angle_alpha   90.00
_cell.angle_beta   90.00
_cell.angle_gamma   90.00
#
_symmetry.space_group_name_H-M   'P 1'
#
loop_
_entity.id
_entity.type
_entity.pdbx_description
1 polymer ?
#
loop_
_entity_poly.entity_id
_entity_poly.type
_entity_poly.pdbx_seq_one_letter_code
_entity_poly.pdbx_strand_id
1 'polypeptide(L)'
;VALAWAYTEIFSARGAFVQIGVTIGTIMVANVAMVIIPGQKKVVAALIKGDEPDPQHGIRAKQRSLHNNYLTLPVVFVMIGGHYPAVFATTYSWVILACVLVIGGLVRHFFNTRHKGDPAPWWTWIAAAALMLGAIFLSHAGAPTYDEEAYAEYEFGKGAELHVAAVELVTERCAICHARVPQWDGMHFAPKGVVLETESDILRQVDEIYWQVAASHAMPPGNVIWVENEERAMLANWRAMLRADGVPAAAAAGTGG
;
A
#
# COMPACT_ATOMS: atom_id res chain seq x y z
N VAL A 1 -4.78 -13.87 9.74
CA VAL A 1 -5.09 -14.58 8.48
C VAL A 1 -6.59 -14.63 8.26
N ALA A 2 -7.38 -15.34 9.08
CA ALA A 2 -8.85 -15.37 8.92
C ALA A 2 -9.51 -13.99 8.88
N LEU A 3 -9.13 -13.07 9.78
CA LEU A 3 -9.60 -11.67 9.74
C LEU A 3 -9.19 -10.92 8.47
N ALA A 4 -7.99 -11.19 7.94
CA ALA A 4 -7.51 -10.54 6.71
C ALA A 4 -8.32 -11.00 5.50
N TRP A 5 -8.59 -12.31 5.41
CA TRP A 5 -9.47 -12.86 4.39
C TRP A 5 -10.91 -12.34 4.53
N ALA A 6 -11.47 -12.33 5.75
CA ALA A 6 -12.82 -11.79 5.95
C ALA A 6 -12.93 -10.30 5.55
N TYR A 7 -11.89 -9.50 5.81
CA TYR A 7 -11.88 -8.10 5.37
C TYR A 7 -11.74 -7.94 3.87
N THR A 8 -11.07 -8.84 3.14
CA THR A 8 -11.03 -8.75 1.67
C THR A 8 -12.38 -9.07 1.01
N GLU A 9 -13.27 -9.79 1.70
CA GLU A 9 -14.64 -10.05 1.21
C GLU A 9 -15.60 -8.88 1.46
N ILE A 10 -15.31 -8.02 2.45
CA ILE A 10 -16.22 -6.94 2.90
C ILE A 10 -15.74 -5.57 2.41
N PHE A 11 -14.44 -5.35 2.35
CA PHE A 11 -13.83 -4.07 2.01
C PHE A 11 -13.03 -4.16 0.71
N SER A 12 -12.79 -3.01 0.09
CA SER A 12 -11.79 -2.90 -0.98
C SER A 12 -10.43 -3.40 -0.48
N ALA A 13 -9.56 -3.85 -1.39
CA ALA A 13 -8.25 -4.40 -1.00
C ALA A 13 -7.43 -3.43 -0.12
N ARG A 14 -7.49 -2.13 -0.44
CA ARG A 14 -6.89 -1.07 0.39
C ARG A 14 -7.58 -0.95 1.75
N GLY A 15 -8.90 -0.96 1.77
CA GLY A 15 -9.68 -0.93 3.02
C GLY A 15 -9.36 -2.11 3.92
N ALA A 16 -9.31 -3.32 3.39
CA ALA A 16 -8.95 -4.53 4.13
C ALA A 16 -7.57 -4.44 4.76
N PHE A 17 -6.58 -3.96 3.99
CA PHE A 17 -5.21 -3.76 4.48
C PHE A 17 -5.14 -2.75 5.64
N VAL A 18 -5.84 -1.63 5.52
CA VAL A 18 -5.94 -0.60 6.57
C VAL A 18 -6.62 -1.16 7.82
N GLN A 19 -7.72 -1.91 7.67
CA GLN A 19 -8.45 -2.48 8.81
C GLN A 19 -7.62 -3.50 9.60
N ILE A 20 -6.75 -4.27 8.94
CA ILE A 20 -5.79 -5.11 9.66
C ILE A 20 -4.78 -4.27 10.44
N GLY A 21 -4.26 -3.19 9.85
CA GLY A 21 -3.40 -2.24 10.56
C GLY A 21 -4.06 -1.70 11.83
N VAL A 22 -5.32 -1.28 11.71
CA VAL A 22 -6.14 -0.82 12.85
C VAL A 22 -6.28 -1.92 13.90
N THR A 23 -6.63 -3.14 13.50
CA THR A 23 -6.80 -4.29 14.41
C THR A 23 -5.52 -4.55 15.21
N ILE A 24 -4.37 -4.59 14.55
CA ILE A 24 -3.08 -4.84 15.22
C ILE A 24 -2.76 -3.68 16.17
N GLY A 25 -2.95 -2.44 15.72
CA GLY A 25 -2.78 -1.24 16.55
C GLY A 25 -3.65 -1.26 17.80
N THR A 26 -4.93 -1.62 17.68
CA THR A 26 -5.86 -1.76 18.80
C THR A 26 -5.40 -2.81 19.80
N ILE A 27 -4.92 -3.97 19.33
CA ILE A 27 -4.35 -5.01 20.21
C ILE A 27 -3.13 -4.46 20.97
N MET A 28 -2.26 -3.71 20.29
CA MET A 28 -1.08 -3.12 20.93
C MET A 28 -1.45 -2.09 21.99
N VAL A 29 -2.44 -1.23 21.72
CA VAL A 29 -2.96 -0.26 22.70
C VAL A 29 -3.61 -0.98 23.88
N ALA A 30 -4.43 -2.01 23.63
CA ALA A 30 -5.09 -2.79 24.68
C ALA A 30 -4.07 -3.48 25.61
N ASN A 31 -2.98 -4.03 25.06
CA ASN A 31 -1.88 -4.58 25.83
C ASN A 31 -1.29 -3.56 26.83
N VAL A 32 -1.19 -2.29 26.43
CA VAL A 32 -0.67 -1.22 27.29
C VAL A 32 -1.72 -0.76 28.30
N ALA A 33 -2.89 -0.34 27.82
CA ALA A 33 -3.94 0.29 28.63
C ALA A 33 -4.57 -0.67 29.65
N MET A 34 -4.74 -1.95 29.29
CA MET A 34 -5.48 -2.91 30.11
C MET A 34 -4.57 -3.82 30.94
N VAL A 35 -3.29 -3.99 30.58
CA VAL A 35 -2.38 -4.91 31.27
C VAL A 35 -1.17 -4.18 31.88
N ILE A 36 -0.43 -3.43 31.07
CA ILE A 36 0.83 -2.81 31.52
C ILE A 36 0.58 -1.67 32.51
N ILE A 37 -0.23 -0.67 32.14
CA ILE A 37 -0.50 0.51 32.98
C ILE A 37 -1.13 0.11 34.33
N PRO A 38 -2.19 -0.72 34.39
CA PRO A 38 -2.79 -1.11 35.65
C PRO A 38 -1.82 -1.91 36.54
N GLY A 39 -1.01 -2.79 35.95
CA GLY A 39 0.03 -3.53 36.67
C GLY A 39 1.12 -2.62 37.24
N GLN A 40 1.60 -1.66 36.44
CA GLN A 40 2.59 -0.67 36.89
C GLN A 40 2.05 0.20 38.03
N LYS A 41 0.79 0.63 37.97
CA LYS A 41 0.15 1.39 39.06
C LYS A 41 0.13 0.60 40.37
N LYS A 42 -0.16 -0.70 40.33
CA LYS A 42 -0.14 -1.58 41.51
C LYS A 42 1.26 -1.74 42.10
N VAL A 43 2.27 -1.94 41.25
CA VAL A 43 3.68 -2.04 41.66
C VAL A 43 4.15 -0.76 42.33
N VAL A 44 3.88 0.40 41.73
CA VAL A 44 4.24 1.72 42.29
C VAL A 44 3.55 1.95 43.64
N ALA A 45 2.26 1.61 43.75
CA ALA A 45 1.52 1.76 45.01
C ALA A 45 2.07 0.88 46.15
N ALA A 46 2.53 -0.35 45.85
CA ALA A 46 3.17 -1.22 46.85
C ALA A 46 4.53 -0.64 47.30
N LEU A 47 5.35 -0.19 46.36
CA LEU A 47 6.65 0.43 46.66
C LEU A 47 6.52 1.69 47.53
N ILE A 48 5.52 2.54 47.26
CA ILE A 48 5.26 3.74 48.07
C ILE A 48 4.91 3.37 49.52
N LYS A 49 4.26 2.23 49.74
CA LYS A 49 3.91 1.72 51.07
C LYS A 49 5.07 1.01 51.78
N GLY A 50 6.17 0.74 51.08
CA GLY A 50 7.28 -0.07 51.58
C GLY A 50 7.02 -1.58 51.49
N ASP A 51 5.95 -2.00 50.81
CA ASP A 51 5.61 -3.42 50.60
C ASP A 51 6.43 -4.02 49.44
N GLU A 52 6.68 -5.33 49.48
CA GLU A 52 7.29 -6.05 48.36
C GLU A 52 6.28 -6.19 47.19
N PRO A 53 6.59 -5.70 45.97
CA PRO A 53 5.65 -5.75 44.86
C PRO A 53 5.44 -7.15 44.32
N ASP A 54 4.19 -7.47 43.97
CA ASP A 54 3.88 -8.75 43.34
C ASP A 54 4.57 -8.90 41.96
N PRO A 55 5.47 -9.89 41.78
CA PRO A 55 6.23 -10.09 40.55
C PRO A 55 5.35 -10.44 39.34
N GLN A 56 4.11 -10.93 39.55
CA GLN A 56 3.21 -11.30 38.46
C GLN A 56 2.94 -10.11 37.51
N HIS A 57 2.90 -8.88 38.06
CA HIS A 57 2.67 -7.67 37.27
C HIS A 57 3.84 -7.38 36.33
N GLY A 58 5.08 -7.56 36.80
CA GLY A 58 6.28 -7.43 35.98
C GLY A 58 6.36 -8.47 34.87
N ILE A 59 6.07 -9.74 35.19
CA ILE A 59 6.10 -10.85 34.22
C ILE A 59 5.07 -10.63 33.10
N ARG A 60 3.81 -10.32 33.47
CA ARG A 60 2.74 -10.05 32.49
C ARG A 60 3.06 -8.81 31.66
N ALA A 61 3.55 -7.74 32.27
CA ALA A 61 3.92 -6.52 31.55
C ALA A 61 5.05 -6.78 30.55
N LYS A 62 6.08 -7.54 30.94
CA LYS A 62 7.18 -7.95 30.05
C LYS A 62 6.67 -8.77 28.87
N GLN A 63 5.78 -9.73 29.10
CA GLN A 63 5.18 -10.54 28.03
C GLN A 63 4.41 -9.67 27.03
N ARG A 64 3.58 -8.73 27.50
CA ARG A 64 2.82 -7.83 26.61
C ARG A 64 3.69 -6.83 25.87
N SER A 65 4.74 -6.33 26.53
CA SER A 65 5.76 -5.50 25.88
C SER A 65 6.48 -6.28 24.77
N LEU A 66 6.83 -7.55 25.00
CA LEU A 66 7.39 -8.43 23.97
C LEU A 66 6.41 -8.63 22.80
N HIS A 67 5.12 -8.88 23.05
CA HIS A 67 4.14 -8.98 21.96
C HIS A 67 4.09 -7.70 21.10
N ASN A 68 3.99 -6.53 21.72
CA ASN A 68 3.98 -5.25 21.00
C ASN A 68 5.28 -5.02 20.22
N ASN A 69 6.41 -5.42 20.81
CA ASN A 69 7.72 -5.30 20.21
C ASN A 69 7.85 -6.11 18.91
N TYR A 70 7.30 -7.32 18.85
CA TYR A 70 7.23 -8.13 17.63
C TYR A 70 6.26 -7.58 16.58
N LEU A 71 5.18 -6.91 17.02
CA LEU A 71 4.17 -6.33 16.13
C LEU A 71 4.56 -4.95 15.57
N THR A 72 5.60 -4.31 16.10
CA THR A 72 5.96 -2.93 15.71
C THR A 72 6.36 -2.84 14.24
N LEU A 73 7.25 -3.72 13.76
CA LEU A 73 7.70 -3.70 12.36
C LEU A 73 6.56 -4.04 11.38
N PRO A 74 5.74 -5.09 11.61
CA PRO A 74 4.58 -5.33 10.78
C PRO A 74 3.58 -4.17 10.74
N VAL A 75 3.29 -3.52 11.88
CA VAL A 75 2.34 -2.39 11.92
C VAL A 75 2.84 -1.22 11.10
N VAL A 76 4.12 -0.84 11.26
CA VAL A 76 4.72 0.24 10.47
C VAL A 76 4.66 -0.10 8.98
N PHE A 77 4.95 -1.34 8.62
CA PHE A 77 4.83 -1.77 7.23
C PHE A 77 3.40 -1.64 6.72
N VAL A 78 2.39 -2.05 7.49
CA VAL A 78 0.99 -1.96 7.04
C VAL A 78 0.53 -0.50 6.90
N MET A 79 0.96 0.38 7.81
CA MET A 79 0.68 1.82 7.74
C MET A 79 1.28 2.45 6.49
N ILE A 80 2.52 2.12 6.15
CA ILE A 80 3.22 2.67 4.99
C ILE A 80 2.78 1.97 3.69
N GLY A 81 2.56 0.66 3.75
CA GLY A 81 2.23 -0.19 2.60
C GLY A 81 0.93 0.21 1.90
N GLY A 82 -0.01 0.83 2.63
CA GLY A 82 -1.21 1.42 2.05
C GLY A 82 -0.97 2.58 1.06
N HIS A 83 0.27 3.02 0.89
CA HIS A 83 0.70 4.00 -0.12
C HIS A 83 1.27 3.36 -1.40
N TYR A 84 1.55 2.05 -1.39
CA TYR A 84 2.21 1.33 -2.47
C TYR A 84 1.30 0.23 -3.01
N PRO A 85 0.63 0.43 -4.16
CA PRO A 85 -0.33 -0.52 -4.71
C PRO A 85 0.18 -1.94 -4.86
N ALA A 86 1.45 -2.12 -5.21
CA ALA A 86 2.07 -3.45 -5.32
C ALA A 86 1.90 -4.33 -4.06
N VAL A 87 1.67 -3.74 -2.89
CA VAL A 87 1.48 -4.47 -1.63
C VAL A 87 0.04 -4.95 -1.44
N PHE A 88 -0.96 -4.16 -1.86
CA PHE A 88 -2.36 -4.41 -1.53
C PHE A 88 -3.26 -4.69 -2.74
N ALA A 89 -2.90 -4.20 -3.92
CA ALA A 89 -3.71 -4.27 -5.12
C ALA A 89 -3.42 -5.56 -5.91
N THR A 90 -3.66 -6.68 -5.23
CA THR A 90 -3.45 -8.04 -5.74
C THR A 90 -4.44 -8.98 -5.04
N THR A 91 -4.89 -10.00 -5.75
CA THR A 91 -5.81 -11.01 -5.20
C THR A 91 -5.21 -11.76 -4.00
N TYR A 92 -3.88 -11.82 -3.90
CA TYR A 92 -3.16 -12.47 -2.81
C TYR A 92 -2.74 -11.53 -1.67
N SER A 93 -3.32 -10.33 -1.59
CA SER A 93 -2.96 -9.31 -0.59
C SER A 93 -3.03 -9.80 0.86
N TRP A 94 -4.00 -10.66 1.19
CA TRP A 94 -4.12 -11.28 2.51
C TRP A 94 -2.98 -12.25 2.85
N VAL A 95 -2.43 -12.95 1.85
CA VAL A 95 -1.26 -13.84 2.00
C VAL A 95 0.00 -13.01 2.16
N ILE A 96 0.19 -11.98 1.34
CA ILE A 96 1.31 -11.05 1.44
C ILE A 96 1.36 -10.42 2.83
N LEU A 97 0.21 -10.03 3.38
CA LEU A 97 0.10 -9.51 4.73
C LEU A 97 0.52 -10.53 5.80
N ALA A 98 0.18 -11.80 5.62
CA ALA A 98 0.65 -12.87 6.50
C ALA A 98 2.18 -13.03 6.41
N CYS A 99 2.75 -13.01 5.20
CA CYS A 99 4.19 -13.05 4.99
C CYS A 99 4.88 -11.88 5.70
N VAL A 100 4.36 -10.66 5.57
CA VAL A 100 4.89 -9.44 6.23
C VAL A 100 4.88 -9.57 7.75
N LEU A 101 3.81 -10.10 8.34
CA LEU A 101 3.73 -10.32 9.79
C LEU A 101 4.83 -11.27 10.26
N VAL A 102 5.07 -12.35 9.51
CA VAL A 102 6.13 -13.31 9.81
C VAL A 102 7.51 -12.66 9.61
N ILE A 103 7.73 -11.94 8.51
CA ILE A 103 9.00 -11.24 8.24
C ILE A 103 9.33 -10.26 9.36
N GLY A 104 8.39 -9.38 9.76
CA GLY A 104 8.61 -8.43 10.83
C GLY A 104 8.90 -9.12 12.18
N GLY A 105 8.22 -10.24 12.45
CA GLY A 105 8.51 -11.10 13.59
C GLY A 105 9.90 -11.74 13.55
N LEU A 106 10.35 -12.24 12.40
CA LEU A 106 11.68 -12.83 12.19
C LEU A 106 12.80 -11.79 12.38
N VAL A 107 12.63 -10.60 11.80
CA VAL A 107 13.58 -9.50 11.97
C VAL A 107 13.66 -9.12 13.44
N ARG A 108 12.52 -8.97 14.12
CA ARG A 108 12.51 -8.65 15.54
C ARG A 108 13.09 -9.78 16.39
N HIS A 109 12.84 -11.03 16.02
CA HIS A 109 13.42 -12.20 16.68
C HIS A 109 14.95 -12.14 16.63
N PHE A 110 15.54 -11.86 15.47
CA PHE A 110 16.97 -11.69 15.31
C PHE A 110 17.55 -10.66 16.30
N PHE A 111 16.98 -9.45 16.30
CA PHE A 111 17.45 -8.41 17.20
C PHE A 111 17.25 -8.78 18.66
N ASN A 112 16.08 -9.31 19.04
CA ASN A 112 15.81 -9.67 20.43
C ASN A 112 16.75 -10.77 20.94
N THR A 113 17.12 -11.75 20.10
CA THR A 113 18.11 -12.80 20.44
C THR A 113 19.51 -12.20 20.59
N ARG A 114 19.92 -11.29 19.69
CA ARG A 114 21.21 -10.57 19.81
C ARG A 114 21.31 -9.72 21.07
N HIS A 115 20.24 -8.99 21.43
CA HIS A 115 20.22 -8.15 22.64
C HIS A 115 20.21 -8.97 23.94
N LYS A 116 19.84 -10.25 23.89
CA LYS A 116 19.95 -11.18 25.03
C LYS A 116 21.37 -11.72 25.25
N GLY A 117 22.27 -11.57 24.26
CA GLY A 117 23.62 -12.14 24.29
C GLY A 117 23.73 -13.53 23.65
N ASP A 118 22.64 -14.08 23.12
CA ASP A 118 22.64 -15.37 22.43
C ASP A 118 23.28 -15.28 21.03
N PRO A 119 23.74 -16.40 20.45
CA PRO A 119 24.24 -16.44 19.08
C PRO A 119 23.23 -15.89 18.07
N ALA A 120 23.74 -15.19 17.04
CA ALA A 120 22.91 -14.57 16.01
C ALA A 120 22.12 -15.63 15.23
N PRO A 121 20.77 -15.61 15.22
CA PRO A 121 19.98 -16.60 14.50
C PRO A 121 19.89 -16.24 13.02
N TRP A 122 20.99 -16.38 12.26
CA TRP A 122 21.07 -15.96 10.86
C TRP A 122 20.02 -16.60 9.93
N TRP A 123 19.46 -17.76 10.31
CA TRP A 123 18.37 -18.39 9.60
C TRP A 123 17.14 -17.47 9.43
N THR A 124 16.91 -16.52 10.35
CA THR A 124 15.78 -15.58 10.26
C THR A 124 15.88 -14.69 9.04
N TRP A 125 17.10 -14.31 8.63
CA TRP A 125 17.32 -13.49 7.43
C TRP A 125 17.06 -14.28 6.16
N ILE A 126 17.48 -15.55 6.11
CA ILE A 126 17.20 -16.44 4.98
C ILE A 126 15.69 -16.68 4.85
N ALA A 127 15.02 -16.99 5.97
CA ALA A 127 13.57 -17.17 5.99
C ALA A 127 12.82 -15.88 5.60
N ALA A 128 13.26 -14.72 6.10
CA ALA A 128 12.67 -13.43 5.73
C ALA A 128 12.86 -13.11 4.24
N ALA A 129 14.05 -13.37 3.69
CA ALA A 129 14.33 -13.17 2.26
C ALA A 129 13.46 -14.08 1.39
N ALA A 130 13.32 -15.37 1.74
CA ALA A 130 12.46 -16.31 1.03
C ALA A 130 10.99 -15.87 1.05
N LEU A 131 10.49 -15.43 2.22
CA LEU A 131 9.13 -14.90 2.34
C LEU A 131 8.93 -13.59 1.55
N MET A 132 9.94 -12.73 1.50
CA MET A 132 9.90 -11.49 0.72
C MET A 132 9.81 -11.80 -0.78
N LEU A 133 10.64 -12.72 -1.29
CA LEU A 133 10.59 -13.16 -2.68
C LEU A 133 9.25 -13.81 -3.02
N GLY A 134 8.71 -14.64 -2.11
CA GLY A 134 7.37 -15.20 -2.25
C GLY A 134 6.28 -14.12 -2.30
N ALA A 135 6.37 -13.09 -1.46
CA ALA A 135 5.42 -11.97 -1.48
C ALA A 135 5.49 -11.16 -2.78
N ILE A 136 6.70 -10.91 -3.31
CA ILE A 136 6.89 -10.24 -4.61
C ILE A 136 6.30 -11.08 -5.75
N PHE A 137 6.56 -12.38 -5.75
CA PHE A 137 6.00 -13.30 -6.73
C PHE A 137 4.46 -13.30 -6.68
N LEU A 138 3.87 -13.41 -5.49
CA LEU A 138 2.42 -13.37 -5.30
C LEU A 138 1.81 -12.04 -5.73
N SER A 139 2.49 -10.93 -5.46
CA SER A 139 2.05 -9.60 -5.91
C SER A 139 1.92 -9.57 -7.43
N HIS A 140 2.94 -10.03 -8.15
CA HIS A 140 2.93 -10.08 -9.61
C HIS A 140 1.94 -11.11 -10.16
N ALA A 141 1.85 -12.30 -9.56
CA ALA A 141 0.97 -13.38 -10.02
C ALA A 141 -0.52 -13.06 -9.83
N GLY A 142 -0.86 -12.22 -8.85
CA GLY A 142 -2.23 -11.75 -8.60
C GLY A 142 -2.48 -10.31 -9.06
N ALA A 143 -1.57 -9.72 -9.84
CA ALA A 143 -1.76 -8.39 -10.39
C ALA A 143 -2.91 -8.41 -11.41
N PRO A 144 -3.68 -7.31 -11.54
CA PRO A 144 -4.69 -7.20 -12.58
C PRO A 144 -4.08 -7.39 -13.97
N THR A 145 -4.74 -8.17 -14.82
CA THR A 145 -4.41 -8.31 -16.24
C THR A 145 -5.43 -7.53 -17.06
N TYR A 146 -4.96 -6.87 -18.12
CA TYR A 146 -5.85 -6.33 -19.15
C TYR A 146 -5.82 -7.24 -20.38
N ASP A 147 -6.92 -7.23 -21.12
CA ASP A 147 -7.06 -7.98 -22.36
C ASP A 147 -6.51 -7.16 -23.53
N GLU A 148 -5.44 -7.63 -24.16
CA GLU A 148 -4.84 -6.97 -25.33
C GLU A 148 -5.79 -6.99 -26.55
N GLU A 149 -6.67 -7.99 -26.65
CA GLU A 149 -7.60 -8.13 -27.77
C GLU A 149 -8.73 -7.09 -27.63
N ALA A 150 -9.25 -6.88 -26.41
CA ALA A 150 -10.22 -5.83 -26.11
C ALA A 150 -9.63 -4.42 -26.34
N TYR A 151 -8.35 -4.21 -26.00
CA TYR A 151 -7.67 -2.94 -26.31
C TYR A 151 -7.56 -2.67 -27.82
N ALA A 152 -7.30 -3.71 -28.61
CA ALA A 152 -7.15 -3.58 -30.06
C ALA A 152 -8.46 -3.16 -30.77
N GLU A 153 -9.62 -3.50 -30.20
CA GLU A 153 -10.94 -3.14 -30.75
C GLU A 153 -11.26 -1.63 -30.63
N TYR A 154 -10.76 -0.96 -29.60
CA TYR A 154 -11.07 0.46 -29.32
C TYR A 154 -10.24 1.47 -30.13
N GLU A 155 -9.27 1.01 -30.94
CA GLU A 155 -8.46 1.83 -31.86
C GLU A 155 -8.05 3.21 -31.32
N PHE A 156 -7.43 3.28 -30.14
CA PHE A 156 -6.95 4.54 -29.52
C PHE A 156 -5.83 5.27 -30.31
N GLY A 157 -5.57 4.87 -31.55
CA GLY A 157 -4.52 5.41 -32.40
C GLY A 157 -3.11 5.03 -31.96
N LYS A 158 -2.11 5.64 -32.60
CA LYS A 158 -0.67 5.47 -32.29
C LYS A 158 0.04 6.81 -32.27
N GLY A 159 1.18 6.89 -31.59
CA GLY A 159 2.00 8.11 -31.57
C GLY A 159 1.23 9.30 -31.00
N ALA A 160 1.05 10.35 -31.81
CA ALA A 160 0.38 11.58 -31.40
C ALA A 160 -1.10 11.35 -31.02
N GLU A 161 -1.82 10.49 -31.73
CA GLU A 161 -3.24 10.19 -31.43
C GLU A 161 -3.38 9.54 -30.06
N LEU A 162 -2.56 8.51 -29.80
CA LEU A 162 -2.50 7.84 -28.49
C LEU A 162 -2.12 8.83 -27.37
N HIS A 163 -1.20 9.75 -27.66
CA HIS A 163 -0.80 10.76 -26.70
C HIS A 163 -1.95 11.70 -26.33
N VAL A 164 -2.68 12.21 -27.32
CA VAL A 164 -3.85 13.09 -27.11
C VAL A 164 -4.93 12.34 -26.32
N ALA A 165 -5.29 11.13 -26.74
CA ALA A 165 -6.31 10.32 -26.08
C ALA A 165 -5.98 10.05 -24.60
N ALA A 166 -4.71 9.74 -24.29
CA ALA A 166 -4.27 9.52 -22.92
C ALA A 166 -4.33 10.79 -22.06
N VAL A 167 -3.92 11.95 -22.60
CA VAL A 167 -3.97 13.24 -21.89
C VAL A 167 -5.42 13.66 -21.63
N GLU A 168 -6.31 13.48 -22.61
CA GLU A 168 -7.74 13.73 -22.48
C GLU A 168 -8.37 12.85 -21.40
N LEU A 169 -8.15 11.53 -21.46
CA LEU A 169 -8.66 10.60 -20.45
C LEU A 169 -8.22 11.00 -19.04
N VAL A 170 -6.94 11.30 -18.84
CA VAL A 170 -6.42 11.68 -17.52
C VAL A 170 -7.05 13.00 -17.06
N THR A 171 -7.19 13.97 -17.95
CA THR A 171 -7.82 15.26 -17.63
C THR A 171 -9.28 15.05 -17.21
N GLU A 172 -10.04 14.26 -17.98
CA GLU A 172 -11.47 14.02 -17.73
C GLU A 172 -11.73 13.21 -16.47
N ARG A 173 -10.95 12.14 -16.23
CA ARG A 173 -11.21 11.18 -15.15
C ARG A 173 -10.46 11.49 -13.85
N CYS A 174 -9.32 12.17 -13.94
CA CYS A 174 -8.42 12.33 -12.80
C CYS A 174 -8.39 13.77 -12.26
N ALA A 175 -8.48 14.79 -13.10
CA ALA A 175 -8.33 16.19 -12.67
C ALA A 175 -9.41 16.63 -11.67
N ILE A 176 -10.60 16.01 -11.70
CA ILE A 176 -11.68 16.29 -10.72
C ILE A 176 -11.22 16.17 -9.26
N CYS A 177 -10.28 15.23 -8.98
CA CYS A 177 -9.68 15.03 -7.66
C CYS A 177 -8.23 15.55 -7.60
N HIS A 178 -7.51 15.46 -8.71
CA HIS A 178 -6.09 15.80 -8.82
C HIS A 178 -5.88 17.17 -9.50
N ALA A 179 -6.49 18.21 -8.94
CA ALA A 179 -6.38 19.59 -9.43
C ALA A 179 -5.84 20.54 -8.36
N ARG A 180 -5.35 21.72 -8.77
CA ARG A 180 -5.01 22.80 -7.83
C ARG A 180 -6.21 23.17 -6.95
N VAL A 181 -7.41 23.11 -7.53
CA VAL A 181 -8.69 23.25 -6.82
C VAL A 181 -9.58 22.06 -7.18
N PRO A 182 -9.54 20.96 -6.39
CA PRO A 182 -10.37 19.79 -6.64
C PRO A 182 -11.86 20.16 -6.67
N GLN A 183 -12.60 19.48 -7.54
CA GLN A 183 -14.05 19.69 -7.73
C GLN A 183 -14.88 18.57 -7.10
N TRP A 184 -14.23 17.55 -6.53
CA TRP A 184 -14.90 16.47 -5.81
C TRP A 184 -15.37 16.93 -4.42
N ASP A 185 -16.61 16.59 -4.05
CA ASP A 185 -17.20 17.00 -2.78
C ASP A 185 -16.37 16.55 -1.56
N GLY A 186 -16.20 17.45 -0.59
CA GLY A 186 -15.35 17.24 0.59
C GLY A 186 -13.84 17.22 0.32
N MET A 187 -13.38 17.47 -0.91
CA MET A 187 -11.95 17.49 -1.25
C MET A 187 -11.42 18.92 -1.35
N HIS A 188 -10.61 19.34 -0.38
CA HIS A 188 -10.03 20.69 -0.36
C HIS A 188 -8.66 20.82 -1.03
N PHE A 189 -7.94 19.71 -1.19
CA PHE A 189 -6.59 19.67 -1.76
C PHE A 189 -6.39 18.38 -2.53
N ALA A 190 -5.57 18.44 -3.59
CA ALA A 190 -5.23 17.25 -4.35
C ALA A 190 -4.55 16.18 -3.46
N PRO A 191 -4.96 14.91 -3.55
CA PRO A 191 -4.33 13.84 -2.80
C PRO A 191 -2.83 13.76 -3.10
N LYS A 192 -2.00 13.68 -2.04
CA LYS A 192 -0.52 13.71 -2.12
C LYS A 192 0.06 14.94 -2.84
N GLY A 193 -0.74 15.99 -3.07
CA GLY A 193 -0.33 17.16 -3.87
C GLY A 193 -0.13 16.87 -5.36
N VAL A 194 -0.66 15.76 -5.86
CA VAL A 194 -0.55 15.38 -7.28
C VAL A 194 -1.59 16.15 -8.09
N VAL A 195 -1.13 17.00 -9.00
CA VAL A 195 -1.96 17.81 -9.91
C VAL A 195 -1.83 17.26 -11.34
N LEU A 196 -2.95 17.17 -12.06
CA LEU A 196 -3.13 16.55 -13.37
C LEU A 196 -4.03 17.40 -14.29
N GLU A 197 -3.94 18.73 -14.22
CA GLU A 197 -4.80 19.68 -14.97
C GLU A 197 -4.25 20.04 -16.35
N THR A 198 -2.93 19.99 -16.53
CA THR A 198 -2.27 20.35 -17.79
C THR A 198 -1.48 19.16 -18.30
N GLU A 199 -1.27 19.10 -19.62
CA GLU A 199 -0.40 18.09 -20.24
C GLU A 199 0.97 18.03 -19.54
N SER A 200 1.54 19.19 -19.19
CA SER A 200 2.82 19.26 -18.48
C SER A 200 2.77 18.68 -17.07
N ASP A 201 1.65 18.83 -16.36
CA ASP A 201 1.45 18.27 -15.03
C ASP A 201 1.29 16.75 -15.11
N ILE A 202 0.54 16.27 -16.12
CA ILE A 202 0.34 14.84 -16.41
C ILE A 202 1.66 14.17 -16.81
N LEU A 203 2.43 14.77 -17.72
CA LEU A 203 3.70 14.22 -18.20
C LEU A 203 4.74 14.02 -17.10
N ARG A 204 4.68 14.83 -16.03
CA ARG A 204 5.54 14.65 -14.84
C ARG A 204 5.15 13.43 -14.01
N GLN A 205 3.93 12.93 -14.17
CA GLN A 205 3.33 11.89 -13.33
C GLN A 205 3.03 10.59 -14.09
N VAL A 206 3.45 10.46 -15.35
CA VAL A 206 3.15 9.29 -16.22
C VAL A 206 3.48 7.97 -15.55
N ASP A 207 4.64 7.88 -14.90
CA ASP A 207 5.05 6.64 -14.20
C ASP A 207 4.14 6.32 -13.00
N GLU A 208 3.73 7.34 -12.24
CA GLU A 208 2.79 7.14 -11.12
C GLU A 208 1.38 6.81 -11.63
N ILE A 209 0.91 7.48 -12.69
CA ILE A 209 -0.38 7.17 -13.34
C ILE A 209 -0.39 5.70 -13.78
N TYR A 210 0.67 5.23 -14.43
CA TYR A 210 0.82 3.83 -14.79
C TYR A 210 0.71 2.91 -13.58
N TRP A 211 1.49 3.16 -12.52
CA TRP A 211 1.49 2.27 -11.35
C TRP A 211 0.16 2.28 -10.61
N GLN A 212 -0.52 3.41 -10.51
CA GLN A 212 -1.77 3.56 -9.76
C GLN A 212 -2.99 3.08 -10.57
N VAL A 213 -3.05 3.37 -11.87
CA VAL A 213 -4.23 3.14 -12.71
C VAL A 213 -4.09 1.86 -13.52
N ALA A 214 -3.01 1.70 -14.27
CA ALA A 214 -2.86 0.61 -15.23
C ALA A 214 -2.33 -0.68 -14.59
N ALA A 215 -1.23 -0.61 -13.83
CA ALA A 215 -0.56 -1.81 -13.33
C ALA A 215 -1.25 -2.44 -12.11
N SER A 216 -1.97 -1.63 -11.32
CA SER A 216 -2.51 -2.07 -10.03
C SER A 216 -4.01 -1.87 -9.88
N HIS A 217 -4.64 -1.06 -10.73
CA HIS A 217 -6.05 -0.68 -10.60
C HIS A 217 -6.38 -0.05 -9.24
N ALA A 218 -5.39 0.48 -8.51
CA ALA A 218 -5.60 1.13 -7.22
C ALA A 218 -6.32 2.47 -7.32
N MET A 219 -6.22 3.12 -8.48
CA MET A 219 -6.94 4.34 -8.83
C MET A 219 -7.89 4.10 -10.01
N PRO A 220 -9.09 4.74 -10.00
CA PRO A 220 -9.64 5.48 -8.86
C PRO A 220 -10.02 4.54 -7.69
N PRO A 221 -9.94 4.97 -6.42
CA PRO A 221 -10.19 4.09 -5.28
C PRO A 221 -11.62 3.55 -5.34
N GLY A 222 -11.80 2.23 -5.31
CA GLY A 222 -13.13 1.62 -5.46
C GLY A 222 -13.78 1.87 -6.82
N ASN A 223 -12.99 2.26 -7.83
CA ASN A 223 -13.42 2.64 -9.17
C ASN A 223 -14.51 3.73 -9.21
N VAL A 224 -14.48 4.70 -8.30
CA VAL A 224 -15.56 5.71 -8.13
C VAL A 224 -15.87 6.59 -9.34
N ILE A 225 -14.88 6.85 -10.21
CA ILE A 225 -15.06 7.61 -11.47
C ILE A 225 -15.17 6.68 -12.70
N TRP A 226 -15.11 5.36 -12.46
CA TRP A 226 -15.11 4.29 -13.45
C TRP A 226 -14.06 4.48 -14.56
N VAL A 227 -13.00 3.68 -14.49
CA VAL A 227 -12.00 3.56 -15.56
C VAL A 227 -11.99 2.12 -16.04
N GLU A 228 -12.24 1.96 -17.34
CA GLU A 228 -12.36 0.68 -18.04
C GLU A 228 -11.01 -0.03 -18.19
N ASN A 229 -11.03 -1.33 -18.50
CA ASN A 229 -9.79 -2.10 -18.65
C ASN A 229 -9.01 -1.68 -19.90
N GLU A 230 -9.70 -1.28 -20.96
CA GLU A 230 -9.14 -0.83 -22.23
C GLU A 230 -8.46 0.54 -22.06
N GLU A 231 -9.07 1.43 -21.27
CA GLU A 231 -8.47 2.71 -20.87
C GLU A 231 -7.19 2.50 -20.03
N ARG A 232 -7.16 1.50 -19.16
CA ARG A 232 -5.96 1.13 -18.39
C ARG A 232 -4.86 0.58 -19.28
N ALA A 233 -5.21 -0.27 -20.25
CA ALA A 233 -4.29 -0.77 -21.26
C ALA A 233 -3.72 0.37 -22.12
N MET A 234 -4.56 1.34 -22.51
CA MET A 234 -4.14 2.55 -23.20
C MET A 234 -3.08 3.32 -22.42
N LEU A 235 -3.28 3.55 -21.12
CA LEU A 235 -2.31 4.23 -20.27
C LEU A 235 -1.00 3.43 -20.11
N ALA A 236 -1.06 2.09 -20.09
CA ALA A 236 0.12 1.24 -20.11
C ALA A 236 0.93 1.40 -21.41
N ASN A 237 0.26 1.30 -22.55
CA ASN A 237 0.87 1.43 -23.87
C ASN A 237 1.40 2.84 -24.12
N TRP A 238 0.67 3.86 -23.69
CA TRP A 238 1.11 5.26 -23.75
C TRP A 238 2.40 5.48 -22.95
N ARG A 239 2.47 4.98 -21.72
CA ARG A 239 3.67 5.07 -20.87
C ARG A 239 4.86 4.30 -21.47
N ALA A 240 4.61 3.15 -22.11
CA ALA A 240 5.64 2.41 -22.83
C ALA A 240 6.16 3.18 -24.05
N MET A 241 5.25 3.75 -24.86
CA MET A 241 5.58 4.60 -26.01
C MET A 241 6.42 5.81 -25.59
N LEU A 242 6.01 6.56 -24.56
CA LEU A 242 6.77 7.72 -24.07
C LEU A 242 8.19 7.36 -23.62
N ARG A 243 8.40 6.15 -23.07
CA ARG A 243 9.72 5.66 -22.67
C ARG A 243 10.60 5.26 -23.86
N ALA A 244 10.00 4.79 -24.95
CA ALA A 244 10.71 4.38 -26.15
C ALA A 244 11.02 5.57 -27.08
N ASP A 245 10.01 6.40 -27.35
CA ASP A 245 10.02 7.36 -28.45
C ASP A 245 9.97 8.83 -27.98
N GLY A 246 9.70 9.07 -26.69
CA GLY A 246 9.47 10.40 -26.14
C GLY A 246 8.06 10.94 -26.43
N VAL A 247 7.83 12.22 -26.11
CA VAL A 247 6.55 12.88 -26.42
C VAL A 247 6.47 13.11 -27.94
N PRO A 248 5.45 12.57 -28.63
CA PRO A 248 5.29 12.79 -30.06
C PRO A 248 5.17 14.28 -30.36
N ALA A 249 5.84 14.76 -31.42
CA ALA A 249 5.61 16.12 -31.88
C ALA A 249 4.13 16.28 -32.26
N ALA A 250 3.49 17.36 -31.79
CA ALA A 250 2.14 17.71 -32.21
C ALA A 250 2.11 17.68 -33.75
N ALA A 251 1.25 16.83 -34.33
CA ALA A 251 1.07 16.79 -35.76
C ALA A 251 0.74 18.22 -36.20
N ALA A 252 1.64 18.85 -36.95
CA ALA A 252 1.40 20.17 -37.50
C ALA A 252 0.09 20.05 -38.29
N ALA A 253 -0.97 20.69 -37.79
CA ALA A 253 -2.24 20.76 -38.48
C ALA A 253 -1.94 21.21 -39.90
N GLY A 254 -2.15 20.31 -40.86
CA GLY A 254 -1.84 20.56 -42.26
C GLY A 254 -2.68 21.73 -42.74
N THR A 255 -2.13 22.93 -42.71
CA THR A 255 -2.61 24.04 -43.52
C THR A 255 -2.19 23.73 -44.96
N GLY A 256 -2.99 22.92 -45.63
CA GLY A 256 -2.84 22.62 -47.05
C GLY A 256 -4.19 22.75 -47.73
N GLY A 257 -4.38 23.82 -48.52
CA GLY A 257 -5.51 24.03 -49.41
C GLY A 257 -6.08 25.44 -49.35
#